data_AF-A0A2Z4L9S7-F1
#
_entry.id   AF-A0A2Z4L9S7-F1
#
_cell.length_a   1.000
_cell.length_b   1.000
_cell.length_c   1.000
_cell.angle_alpha   90.00
_cell.angle_beta   90.00
_cell.angle_gamma   90.00
#
_symmetry.space_group_name_H-M   'P 1'
#
loop_
_entity.id
_entity.type
_entity.pdbx_description
1 polymer ?
#
loop_
_entity_poly.entity_id
_entity_poly.type
_entity_poly.pdbx_seq_one_letter_code
_entity_poly.pdbx_strand_id
1 'polypeptide(L)'
;MDINTITPVITQFNNFIDSLIEDFKQYNLDEETLAFLVGKTRNFISFSELTLLNVIFGILDKLEAAGFDFNDEIQAARNIINQIFENINNSLDIILPEEEEQEGHVHDHGHHHHHHHHIDVEAIQEDVDKIIANLEVLKNLIGDIANMVLLTLKYQAKEIDEILFKKEYECFKDDMKNFTEEFEKEE
;
A
#
# COMPACT_ATOMS: atom_id res chain seq x y z
N MET A 1 7.81 -11.79 -18.39
CA MET A 1 7.44 -12.28 -17.05
C MET A 1 6.14 -13.04 -17.24
N ASP A 2 6.02 -14.25 -16.70
CA ASP A 2 4.85 -15.11 -16.92
C ASP A 2 3.72 -14.74 -15.94
N ILE A 3 2.45 -14.86 -16.39
CA ILE A 3 1.26 -14.65 -15.57
C ILE A 3 1.27 -15.52 -14.31
N ASN A 4 1.82 -16.74 -14.44
CA ASN A 4 1.98 -17.68 -13.33
C ASN A 4 3.01 -17.23 -12.27
N THR A 5 3.90 -16.29 -12.62
CA THR A 5 4.90 -15.74 -11.70
C THR A 5 4.39 -14.50 -10.97
N ILE A 6 3.60 -13.65 -11.64
CA ILE A 6 3.12 -12.40 -11.04
C ILE A 6 1.86 -12.59 -10.19
N THR A 7 0.97 -13.50 -10.58
CA THR A 7 -0.31 -13.72 -9.87
C THR A 7 -0.09 -14.07 -8.40
N PRO A 8 0.86 -14.96 -8.03
CA PRO A 8 1.15 -15.24 -6.63
C PRO A 8 1.66 -14.03 -5.84
N VAL A 9 2.46 -13.16 -6.46
CA VAL A 9 3.00 -11.95 -5.83
C VAL A 9 1.89 -10.96 -5.52
N ILE A 10 1.02 -10.69 -6.50
CA ILE A 10 -0.18 -9.86 -6.34
C ILE A 10 -1.09 -10.44 -5.25
N THR A 11 -1.32 -11.75 -5.27
CA THR A 11 -2.20 -12.43 -4.30
C THR A 11 -1.64 -12.32 -2.88
N GLN A 12 -0.33 -12.55 -2.70
CA GLN A 12 0.30 -12.40 -1.39
C GLN A 12 0.19 -10.98 -0.86
N PHE A 13 0.33 -9.99 -1.74
CA PHE A 13 0.20 -8.59 -1.36
C PHE A 13 -1.20 -8.23 -0.87
N ASN A 14 -2.23 -8.60 -1.63
CA ASN A 14 -3.63 -8.38 -1.23
C ASN A 14 -3.96 -9.12 0.08
N ASN A 15 -3.49 -10.35 0.25
CA ASN A 15 -3.66 -11.11 1.49
C ASN A 15 -2.97 -10.44 2.68
N PHE A 16 -1.85 -9.74 2.46
CA PHE A 16 -1.17 -9.01 3.52
C PHE A 16 -1.97 -7.79 3.96
N ILE A 17 -2.52 -7.02 3.00
CA ILE A 17 -3.41 -5.90 3.32
C ILE A 17 -4.64 -6.40 4.09
N ASP A 18 -5.25 -7.49 3.65
CA ASP A 18 -6.38 -8.11 4.34
C ASP A 18 -6.03 -8.50 5.78
N SER A 19 -4.87 -9.14 5.97
CA SER A 19 -4.39 -9.47 7.31
C SER A 19 -4.18 -8.23 8.17
N LEU A 20 -3.63 -7.13 7.64
CA LEU A 20 -3.47 -5.89 8.41
C LEU A 20 -4.82 -5.29 8.81
N ILE A 21 -5.77 -5.23 7.88
CA ILE A 21 -7.13 -4.73 8.15
C ILE A 21 -7.81 -5.56 9.24
N GLU A 22 -7.76 -6.89 9.13
CA GLU A 22 -8.33 -7.79 10.14
C GLU A 22 -7.64 -7.62 11.49
N ASP A 23 -6.30 -7.54 11.50
CA ASP A 23 -5.55 -7.40 12.73
C ASP A 23 -5.86 -6.08 13.45
N PHE A 24 -5.93 -4.95 12.74
CA PHE A 24 -6.33 -3.66 13.33
C PHE A 24 -7.78 -3.67 13.83
N LYS A 25 -8.69 -4.37 13.14
CA LYS A 25 -10.09 -4.50 13.60
C LYS A 25 -10.21 -5.35 14.86
N GLN A 26 -9.36 -6.37 15.02
CA GLN A 26 -9.49 -7.36 16.07
C GLN A 26 -8.65 -7.07 17.32
N TYR A 27 -7.49 -6.44 17.15
CA TYR A 27 -6.46 -6.37 18.19
C TYR A 27 -5.99 -4.96 18.54
N ASN A 28 -6.82 -3.95 18.30
CA ASN A 28 -6.51 -2.55 18.66
C ASN A 28 -6.72 -2.21 20.14
N LEU A 29 -7.09 -3.17 21.00
CA LEU A 29 -7.42 -2.91 22.41
C LEU A 29 -6.24 -3.14 23.38
N ASP A 30 -5.10 -3.57 22.87
CA ASP A 30 -3.92 -3.95 23.66
C ASP A 30 -2.67 -3.23 23.15
N GLU A 31 -1.92 -2.62 24.06
CA GLU A 31 -0.75 -1.79 23.75
C GLU A 31 0.37 -2.59 23.08
N GLU A 32 0.69 -3.79 23.59
CA GLU A 32 1.74 -4.63 22.99
C GLU A 32 1.35 -5.05 21.57
N THR A 33 0.08 -5.37 21.37
CA THR A 33 -0.42 -5.75 20.06
C THR A 33 -0.44 -4.56 19.10
N LEU A 34 -0.85 -3.37 19.55
CA LEU A 34 -0.77 -2.13 18.75
C LEU A 34 0.66 -1.81 18.32
N ALA A 35 1.64 -1.90 19.23
CA ALA A 35 3.04 -1.69 18.89
C ALA A 35 3.53 -2.69 17.83
N PHE A 36 3.11 -3.96 17.94
CA PHE A 36 3.38 -4.96 16.91
C PHE A 36 2.73 -4.63 15.56
N LEU A 37 1.47 -4.15 15.56
CA LEU A 37 0.77 -3.74 14.34
C LEU A 37 1.42 -2.54 13.67
N VAL A 38 1.88 -1.56 14.45
CA VAL A 38 2.64 -0.42 13.93
C VAL A 38 3.90 -0.91 13.21
N GLY A 39 4.71 -1.74 13.88
CA GLY A 39 5.92 -2.31 13.28
C GLY A 39 5.64 -3.15 12.03
N LYS A 40 4.58 -3.99 12.06
CA LYS A 40 4.16 -4.80 10.91
C LYS A 40 3.74 -3.92 9.73
N THR A 41 3.03 -2.83 9.99
CA THR A 41 2.52 -1.91 8.96
C THR A 41 3.64 -1.07 8.33
N ARG A 42 4.57 -0.52 9.14
CA ARG A 42 5.75 0.18 8.61
C ARG A 42 6.58 -0.72 7.70
N ASN A 43 6.85 -1.96 8.12
CA ASN A 43 7.56 -2.94 7.29
C ASN A 43 6.85 -3.23 5.97
N PHE A 44 5.52 -3.31 5.99
CA PHE A 44 4.72 -3.49 4.79
C PHE A 44 4.85 -2.31 3.82
N ILE A 45 4.76 -1.07 4.32
CA ILE A 45 4.94 0.15 3.50
C ILE A 45 6.32 0.12 2.83
N SER A 46 7.38 -0.06 3.60
CA SER A 46 8.75 -0.09 3.05
C SER A 46 8.94 -1.20 2.01
N PHE A 47 8.37 -2.38 2.25
CA PHE A 47 8.41 -3.48 1.26
C PHE A 47 7.65 -3.14 -0.02
N SER A 48 6.49 -2.51 0.11
CA SER A 48 5.61 -2.10 -1.00
C SER A 48 6.32 -1.12 -1.94
N GLU A 49 6.91 -0.06 -1.36
CA GLU A 49 7.64 0.98 -2.08
C GLU A 49 8.86 0.43 -2.82
N LEU A 50 9.65 -0.43 -2.16
CA LEU A 50 10.91 -0.91 -2.71
C LEU A 50 10.73 -1.93 -3.85
N THR A 51 9.79 -2.86 -3.69
CA THR A 51 9.80 -4.09 -4.49
C THR A 51 8.53 -4.31 -5.30
N LEU A 52 7.36 -4.16 -4.68
CA LEU A 52 6.13 -4.65 -5.30
C LEU A 52 5.61 -3.71 -6.40
N LEU A 53 5.56 -2.41 -6.12
CA LEU A 53 5.08 -1.41 -7.09
C LEU A 53 5.97 -1.33 -8.33
N ASN A 54 7.28 -1.48 -8.14
CA ASN A 54 8.24 -1.52 -9.24
C ASN A 54 8.03 -2.73 -10.17
N VAL A 55 7.69 -3.89 -9.61
CA VAL A 55 7.40 -5.09 -10.40
C VAL A 55 6.08 -4.94 -11.15
N ILE A 56 5.04 -4.43 -10.48
CA ILE A 56 3.70 -4.24 -11.05
C ILE A 56 3.74 -3.23 -12.20
N PHE A 57 4.27 -2.02 -11.97
CA PHE A 57 4.34 -0.98 -13.00
C PHE A 57 5.29 -1.35 -14.14
N GLY A 58 6.40 -2.00 -13.84
CA GLY A 58 7.34 -2.48 -14.86
C GLY A 58 6.76 -3.54 -15.81
N ILE A 59 5.58 -4.11 -15.54
CA ILE A 59 4.86 -4.95 -16.50
C ILE A 59 4.03 -4.09 -17.45
N LEU A 60 3.33 -3.08 -16.94
CA LEU A 60 2.52 -2.15 -17.73
C LEU A 60 3.38 -1.36 -18.72
N ASP A 61 4.57 -0.91 -18.30
CA ASP A 61 5.55 -0.21 -19.15
C ASP A 61 5.95 -1.00 -20.40
N LYS A 62 5.85 -2.33 -20.38
CA LYS A 62 6.27 -3.18 -21.51
C LYS A 62 5.30 -3.17 -22.69
N LEU A 63 4.12 -2.56 -22.55
CA LEU A 63 3.13 -2.45 -23.63
C LEU A 63 3.26 -1.18 -24.48
N GLU A 64 4.24 -0.32 -24.23
CA GLU A 64 4.51 0.87 -25.05
C GLU A 64 4.65 0.50 -26.54
N ALA A 65 5.31 -0.63 -26.83
CA ALA A 65 5.51 -1.13 -28.19
C ALA A 65 4.21 -1.56 -28.91
N ALA A 66 3.12 -1.78 -28.19
CA ALA A 66 1.79 -2.11 -28.72
C ALA A 66 0.90 -0.86 -28.89
N GLY A 67 1.41 0.34 -28.63
CA GLY A 67 0.67 1.59 -28.77
C GLY A 67 -0.20 1.95 -27.56
N PHE A 68 0.02 1.29 -26.43
CA PHE A 68 -0.64 1.61 -25.16
C PHE A 68 0.40 2.23 -24.23
N ASP A 69 0.13 3.44 -23.76
CA ASP A 69 0.97 4.17 -22.82
C ASP A 69 0.26 4.24 -21.46
N PHE A 70 0.89 3.69 -20.43
CA PHE A 70 0.38 3.67 -19.06
C PHE A 70 1.03 4.74 -18.17
N ASN A 71 1.87 5.61 -18.72
CA ASN A 71 2.67 6.55 -17.94
C ASN A 71 1.82 7.44 -17.04
N ASP A 72 0.71 7.97 -17.56
CA ASP A 72 -0.19 8.85 -16.81
C ASP A 72 -0.88 8.08 -15.67
N GLU A 73 -1.39 6.89 -15.94
CA GLU A 73 -2.07 6.06 -14.94
C GLU A 73 -1.10 5.54 -13.87
N ILE A 74 0.13 5.17 -14.25
CA ILE A 74 1.18 4.76 -13.31
C ILE A 74 1.57 5.93 -12.41
N GLN A 75 1.71 7.12 -12.97
CA GLN A 75 2.06 8.30 -12.17
C GLN A 75 0.93 8.69 -11.22
N ALA A 76 -0.32 8.64 -11.67
CA ALA A 76 -1.49 8.87 -10.82
C ALA A 76 -1.54 7.85 -9.66
N ALA A 77 -1.42 6.55 -9.98
CA ALA A 77 -1.39 5.50 -8.97
C ALA A 77 -0.26 5.69 -7.95
N ARG A 78 0.95 6.05 -8.40
CA ARG A 78 2.08 6.36 -7.51
C ARG A 78 1.77 7.50 -6.55
N ASN A 79 1.18 8.58 -7.06
CA ASN A 79 0.83 9.74 -6.24
C ASN A 79 -0.19 9.35 -5.15
N ILE A 80 -1.26 8.65 -5.52
CA ILE A 80 -2.31 8.20 -4.59
C ILE A 80 -1.72 7.24 -3.54
N ILE A 81 -0.91 6.27 -3.96
CA ILE A 81 -0.28 5.31 -3.03
C ILE A 81 0.64 6.03 -2.04
N ASN A 82 1.43 7.00 -2.50
CA ASN A 82 2.30 7.79 -1.62
C ASN A 82 1.49 8.59 -0.61
N GLN A 83 0.38 9.21 -1.02
CA GLN A 83 -0.53 9.92 -0.11
C GLN A 83 -1.13 8.97 0.93
N ILE A 84 -1.57 7.78 0.52
CA ILE A 84 -2.06 6.73 1.43
C ILE A 84 -0.98 6.34 2.45
N PHE A 85 0.26 6.11 1.99
CA PHE A 85 1.37 5.75 2.88
C PHE A 85 1.73 6.88 3.83
N GLU A 86 1.72 8.14 3.38
CA GLU A 86 1.92 9.30 4.23
C GLU A 86 0.83 9.41 5.31
N ASN A 87 -0.44 9.26 4.92
CA ASN A 87 -1.58 9.26 5.85
C ASN A 87 -1.50 8.14 6.90
N ILE A 88 -1.12 6.93 6.47
CA ILE A 88 -0.89 5.81 7.38
C ILE A 88 0.27 6.13 8.32
N ASN A 89 1.42 6.58 7.81
CA ASN A 89 2.59 6.90 8.64
C ASN A 89 2.29 8.00 9.66
N ASN A 90 1.58 9.06 9.27
CA ASN A 90 1.13 10.11 10.19
C ASN A 90 0.29 9.54 11.35
N SER A 91 -0.61 8.61 11.04
CA SER A 91 -1.44 7.92 12.04
C SER A 91 -0.60 6.99 12.93
N LEU A 92 0.34 6.26 12.34
CA LEU A 92 1.27 5.39 13.06
C LEU A 92 2.20 6.17 14.00
N ASP A 93 2.63 7.36 13.62
CA ASP A 93 3.49 8.22 14.44
C ASP A 93 2.74 8.82 15.63
N ILE A 94 1.43 9.02 15.51
CA ILE A 94 0.58 9.38 16.66
C ILE A 94 0.45 8.20 17.63
N ILE A 95 0.27 6.98 17.10
CA ILE A 95 0.12 5.76 17.91
C ILE A 95 1.42 5.41 18.63
N LEU A 96 2.52 5.38 17.88
CA LEU A 96 3.83 5.03 18.39
C LEU A 96 4.90 5.72 17.52
N PRO A 97 5.44 6.87 17.96
CA PRO A 97 6.46 7.61 17.21
C PRO A 97 7.65 6.71 16.88
N GLU A 98 8.28 6.90 15.73
CA GLU A 98 9.62 6.33 15.53
C GLU A 98 10.55 6.92 16.60
N GLU A 99 11.16 6.07 17.43
CA GLU A 99 12.25 6.52 18.28
C GLU A 99 13.38 6.97 17.36
N GLU A 100 13.65 8.28 17.29
CA GLU A 100 14.87 8.77 16.66
C GLU A 100 16.03 7.99 17.29
N GLU A 101 16.76 7.21 16.47
CA GLU A 101 18.03 6.65 16.89
C GLU A 101 18.92 7.84 17.29
N GLN A 102 18.95 8.17 18.58
CA GLN A 102 19.93 9.09 19.10
C GLN A 102 21.29 8.43 18.88
N GLU A 103 21.99 8.87 17.83
CA GLU A 103 23.43 8.68 17.68
C GLU A 103 24.12 9.36 18.87
N GLY A 104 24.14 8.67 20.00
CA GLY A 104 24.66 9.12 21.28
C GLY A 104 25.54 8.05 21.87
N HIS A 105 26.75 7.90 21.31
CA HIS A 105 27.83 7.20 22.00
C HIS A 105 28.12 7.86 23.35
N VAL A 106 27.56 7.35 24.44
CA VAL A 106 28.14 7.54 25.77
C VAL A 106 27.97 6.26 26.60
N HIS A 107 29.09 5.61 26.88
CA HIS A 107 29.19 4.59 27.91
C HIS A 107 29.00 5.23 29.29
N ASP A 108 27.87 4.97 29.95
CA ASP A 108 27.81 5.07 31.42
C ASP A 108 26.83 4.07 32.02
N HIS A 109 27.25 3.46 33.12
CA HIS A 109 26.48 2.46 33.85
C HIS A 109 25.38 3.14 34.67
N GLY A 110 24.13 3.07 34.18
CA GLY A 110 22.99 3.61 34.91
C GLY A 110 21.68 2.97 34.46
N HIS A 111 20.85 2.60 35.43
CA HIS A 111 19.56 1.94 35.31
C HIS A 111 18.79 2.25 34.01
N HIS A 112 18.52 1.22 33.21
CA HIS A 112 17.59 1.28 32.09
C HIS A 112 16.20 1.64 32.61
N HIS A 113 15.86 2.92 32.54
CA HIS A 113 14.48 3.36 32.49
C HIS A 113 13.96 2.94 31.12
N HIS A 114 13.31 1.77 31.04
CA HIS A 114 12.40 1.49 29.95
C HIS A 114 11.32 2.56 30.02
N HIS A 115 11.44 3.58 29.16
CA HIS A 115 10.34 4.47 28.86
C HIS A 115 9.31 3.61 28.12
N HIS A 116 8.43 2.94 28.87
CA HIS A 116 7.24 2.34 28.31
C HIS A 116 6.41 3.50 27.76
N HIS A 117 6.38 3.64 26.43
CA HIS A 117 5.51 4.59 25.75
C HIS A 117 4.10 4.03 25.87
N HIS A 118 3.41 4.40 26.96
CA HIS A 118 2.06 3.91 27.22
C HIS A 118 1.13 4.42 26.13
N ILE A 119 0.45 3.50 25.43
CA ILE A 119 -0.48 3.85 24.36
C ILE A 119 -1.85 4.04 24.99
N ASP A 120 -2.42 5.25 24.87
CA ASP A 120 -3.81 5.50 25.24
C ASP A 120 -4.72 5.02 24.11
N VAL A 121 -5.13 3.75 24.22
CA VAL A 121 -5.97 3.05 23.25
C VAL A 121 -7.24 3.82 22.87
N GLU A 122 -7.88 4.51 23.84
CA GLU A 122 -9.10 5.28 23.55
C GLU A 122 -8.79 6.54 22.74
N ALA A 123 -7.66 7.19 23.02
CA ALA A 123 -7.26 8.43 22.35
C ALA A 123 -6.81 8.21 20.89
N ILE A 124 -6.33 7.01 20.55
CA ILE A 124 -5.79 6.69 19.21
C ILE A 124 -6.78 5.97 18.29
N GLN A 125 -8.02 5.70 18.75
CA GLN A 125 -8.97 4.92 17.97
C GLN A 125 -9.32 5.58 16.63
N GLU A 126 -9.36 6.92 16.58
CA GLU A 126 -9.56 7.67 15.34
C GLU A 126 -8.44 7.40 14.32
N ASP A 127 -7.19 7.29 14.79
CA ASP A 127 -6.03 7.02 13.93
C ASP A 127 -5.99 5.56 13.47
N VAL A 128 -6.42 4.62 14.33
CA VAL A 128 -6.64 3.22 13.92
C VAL A 128 -7.70 3.13 12.81
N ASP A 129 -8.81 3.84 12.95
CA ASP A 129 -9.88 3.85 11.96
C ASP A 129 -9.40 4.47 10.63
N LYS A 130 -8.58 5.54 10.69
CA LYS A 130 -7.93 6.12 9.50
C LYS A 130 -6.98 5.14 8.82
N ILE A 131 -6.18 4.38 9.57
CA ILE A 131 -5.29 3.36 9.01
C ILE A 131 -6.11 2.30 8.27
N ILE A 132 -7.17 1.79 8.89
CA ILE A 132 -8.07 0.81 8.27
C ILE A 132 -8.66 1.36 6.97
N ALA A 133 -9.19 2.58 6.99
CA ALA A 133 -9.78 3.20 5.80
C ALA A 133 -8.75 3.35 4.67
N ASN A 134 -7.54 3.84 4.98
CA ASN A 134 -6.46 3.97 3.99
C ASN A 134 -6.00 2.62 3.43
N LEU A 135 -5.93 1.57 4.27
CA LEU A 135 -5.63 0.20 3.81
C LEU A 135 -6.73 -0.37 2.91
N GLU A 136 -8.01 -0.09 3.20
CA GLU A 136 -9.14 -0.50 2.36
C GLU A 136 -9.09 0.18 0.98
N VAL A 137 -8.75 1.47 0.92
CA VAL A 137 -8.52 2.17 -0.35
C VAL A 137 -7.34 1.55 -1.10
N LEU A 138 -6.20 1.37 -0.42
CA LEU A 138 -4.99 0.78 -1.02
C LEU A 138 -5.28 -0.57 -1.66
N LYS A 139 -6.06 -1.40 -0.97
CA LYS A 139 -6.48 -2.71 -1.48
C LYS A 139 -7.23 -2.59 -2.80
N ASN A 140 -8.19 -1.67 -2.88
CA ASN A 140 -9.01 -1.48 -4.09
C ASN A 140 -8.15 -1.01 -5.26
N LEU A 141 -7.33 0.03 -5.03
CA LEU A 141 -6.42 0.58 -6.04
C LEU A 141 -5.46 -0.50 -6.59
N ILE A 142 -4.84 -1.28 -5.69
CA ILE A 142 -3.91 -2.33 -6.10
C ILE A 142 -4.64 -3.49 -6.78
N GLY A 143 -5.88 -3.78 -6.38
CA GLY A 143 -6.75 -4.71 -7.09
C GLY A 143 -6.97 -4.33 -8.55
N ASP A 144 -7.25 -3.06 -8.81
CA ASP A 144 -7.49 -2.55 -10.18
C ASP A 144 -6.22 -2.57 -11.03
N ILE A 145 -5.09 -2.12 -10.46
CA ILE A 145 -3.79 -2.18 -11.12
C ILE A 145 -3.41 -3.64 -11.43
N ALA A 146 -3.62 -4.54 -10.47
CA ALA A 146 -3.37 -5.96 -10.65
C ALA A 146 -4.22 -6.58 -11.76
N ASN A 147 -5.51 -6.24 -11.80
CA ASN A 147 -6.42 -6.68 -12.86
C ASN A 147 -5.89 -6.21 -14.23
N MET A 148 -5.46 -4.95 -14.33
CA MET A 148 -4.91 -4.39 -15.57
C MET A 148 -3.59 -5.07 -15.98
N VAL A 149 -2.71 -5.39 -15.02
CA VAL A 149 -1.49 -6.17 -15.27
C VAL A 149 -1.81 -7.57 -15.80
N LEU A 150 -2.80 -8.26 -15.22
CA LEU A 150 -3.20 -9.59 -15.68
C LEU A 150 -3.83 -9.53 -17.08
N LEU A 151 -4.66 -8.52 -17.36
CA LEU A 151 -5.22 -8.28 -18.69
C LEU A 151 -4.14 -8.01 -19.72
N THR A 152 -3.13 -7.21 -19.35
CA THR A 152 -1.94 -6.93 -20.17
C THR A 152 -1.21 -8.21 -20.55
N LEU A 153 -0.94 -9.09 -19.58
CA LEU A 153 -0.27 -10.36 -19.84
C LEU A 153 -1.11 -11.29 -20.72
N LYS A 154 -2.42 -11.37 -20.48
CA LYS A 154 -3.35 -12.15 -21.32
C LYS A 154 -3.39 -11.63 -22.76
N TYR A 155 -3.38 -10.31 -22.94
CA TYR A 155 -3.35 -9.70 -24.28
C TYR A 155 -2.03 -10.00 -25.00
N GLN A 156 -0.88 -9.86 -24.31
CA GLN A 156 0.43 -10.24 -24.87
C GLN A 156 0.50 -11.73 -25.24
N ALA A 157 -0.14 -12.60 -24.45
CA ALA A 157 -0.26 -14.03 -24.72
C ALA A 157 -1.29 -14.38 -25.81
N LYS A 158 -2.03 -13.39 -26.34
CA LYS A 158 -3.12 -13.54 -27.32
C LYS A 158 -4.28 -14.41 -26.80
N GLU A 159 -4.48 -14.42 -25.48
CA GLU A 159 -5.61 -15.10 -24.83
C GLU A 159 -6.89 -14.26 -24.90
N ILE A 160 -6.76 -12.94 -25.02
CA ILE A 160 -7.85 -11.99 -25.24
C ILE A 160 -7.59 -11.15 -26.50
N ASP A 161 -8.66 -10.66 -27.11
CA ASP A 161 -8.57 -9.78 -28.27
C ASP A 161 -8.38 -8.30 -27.89
N GLU A 162 -8.01 -7.50 -28.89
CA GLU A 162 -7.75 -6.07 -28.73
C GLU A 162 -9.00 -5.26 -28.38
N ILE A 163 -10.19 -5.71 -28.82
CA ILE A 163 -11.45 -4.99 -28.56
C ILE A 163 -11.77 -5.08 -27.07
N LEU A 164 -11.68 -6.27 -26.49
CA LEU A 164 -11.85 -6.49 -25.07
C LEU A 164 -10.78 -5.74 -24.29
N PHE A 165 -9.50 -5.86 -24.68
CA PHE A 165 -8.42 -5.18 -23.97
C PHE A 165 -8.60 -3.66 -23.95
N LYS A 166 -8.93 -3.03 -25.09
CA LYS A 166 -9.17 -1.58 -25.16
C LYS A 166 -10.31 -1.15 -24.27
N LYS A 167 -11.41 -1.89 -24.25
CA LYS A 167 -12.56 -1.57 -23.40
C LYS A 167 -12.17 -1.57 -21.92
N GLU A 168 -11.48 -2.61 -21.46
CA GLU A 168 -11.08 -2.71 -20.06
C GLU A 168 -10.00 -1.68 -19.69
N TYR A 169 -9.10 -1.34 -20.63
CA TYR A 169 -8.12 -0.27 -20.44
C TYR A 169 -8.79 1.10 -20.28
N GLU A 170 -9.79 1.45 -21.11
CA GLU A 170 -10.53 2.72 -20.92
C GLU A 170 -11.27 2.77 -19.58
N CYS A 171 -11.86 1.64 -19.13
CA CYS A 171 -12.44 1.57 -17.79
C CYS A 171 -11.40 1.81 -16.70
N PHE A 172 -10.23 1.18 -16.80
CA PHE A 172 -9.13 1.41 -15.86
C PHE A 172 -8.69 2.87 -15.81
N LYS A 173 -8.67 3.57 -16.94
CA LYS A 173 -8.36 5.02 -16.99
C LYS A 173 -9.40 5.85 -16.26
N ASP A 174 -10.68 5.56 -16.49
CA ASP A 174 -11.78 6.24 -15.80
C ASP A 174 -11.71 5.99 -14.29
N ASP A 175 -11.41 4.76 -13.87
CA ASP A 175 -11.24 4.40 -12.46
C ASP A 175 -10.07 5.18 -11.82
N MET A 176 -8.90 5.23 -12.48
CA MET A 176 -7.74 6.00 -11.98
C MET A 176 -8.05 7.50 -11.86
N LYS A 177 -8.81 8.06 -12.80
CA LYS A 177 -9.26 9.45 -12.74
C LYS A 177 -10.20 9.68 -11.56
N ASN A 178 -11.13 8.77 -11.32
CA ASN A 178 -12.04 8.86 -10.18
C ASN A 178 -11.29 8.78 -8.85
N PHE A 179 -10.34 7.85 -8.71
CA PHE A 179 -9.48 7.76 -7.51
C PHE A 179 -8.70 9.06 -7.28
N THR A 180 -8.12 9.64 -8.34
CA THR A 180 -7.39 10.91 -8.26
C THR A 180 -8.31 12.03 -7.77
N GLU A 181 -9.51 12.14 -8.33
CA GLU A 181 -10.50 13.16 -7.95
C GLU A 181 -11.06 12.96 -6.54
N GLU A 182 -11.07 11.75 -6.00
CA GLU A 182 -11.46 11.48 -4.62
C GLU A 182 -10.38 11.95 -3.64
N PHE A 183 -9.11 11.62 -3.89
CA PHE A 183 -7.99 12.01 -3.03
C PHE A 183 -7.63 13.49 -3.10
N GLU A 184 -7.75 14.14 -4.27
CA GLU A 184 -7.54 15.59 -4.39
C GLU A 184 -8.63 16.44 -3.71
N LYS A 185 -9.79 15.86 -3.39
CA LYS A 185 -10.87 16.56 -2.67
C LYS A 185 -10.74 16.48 -1.14
N GLU A 186 -9.85 15.63 -0.63
CA GLU A 186 -9.61 15.45 0.81
C GLU A 186 -8.47 16.36 1.36
N GLU A 187 -7.83 17.17 0.52
CA GLU A 187 -6.96 18.31 0.90
C GLU A 187 -7.73 19.62 1.14
#